data_AF-A0A3R6Y0M4-F1
#
_entry.id   AF-A0A3R6Y0M4-F1
#
_cell.length_a   1.000
_cell.length_b   1.000
_cell.length_c   1.000
_cell.angle_alpha   90.00
_cell.angle_beta   90.00
_cell.angle_gamma   90.00
#
_symmetry.space_group_name_H-M   'P 1'
#
loop_
_entity.id
_entity.type
_entity.pdbx_description
1 polymer ?
#
loop_
_entity_poly.entity_id
_entity_poly.type
_entity_poly.pdbx_seq_one_letter_code
_entity_poly.pdbx_strand_id
1 'polypeptide(L)'
;MEPLFLAKGWADEMVALVGGKSPVSTGRIADPSVLEPPDLIVVALCGLDRATSAKELRSKPFPSWWRASPAVKAGHVYVVDGNQMFNRPTNRLLDAMEWLGVVVANPAAYDSIEGFPVEAFDSLDAGAPPEMSAIEAAIFAAHAAACAANEARYNDPATGYGVFTAKYLMDRQACCGNRCRHCPYGHANVPLEQLHLIKTKNTLTSSVFLRAPKPSATGCLGYRNPKPVHGELRDAVVVFWSGGKDSLLALVDTIEALNSAREDIVLLTTFNPNEEVVPVQNIDTRTVVAQANAMNLPLFLVAVCASMSMFICPCGSIPTGSNYKELVDDALREIPRVRMPHIRQIKALVVGDLHLQDVHDWRVAAFPEYEIRSPLWRRDMHSDLLPRLGTLCDKYNATVRYSAVDRDRMPPSIQEGDTYDPTLVPATVDVMGENGEFHTVVHFG
;
A
#
# COMPACT_ATOMS: atom_id res chain seq x y z
N MET A 1 9.59 -5.51 -14.08
CA MET A 1 9.25 -4.23 -14.73
C MET A 1 8.01 -4.36 -15.62
N GLU A 2 6.99 -5.10 -15.18
CA GLU A 2 5.72 -5.20 -15.89
C GLU A 2 4.61 -4.87 -14.90
N PRO A 3 3.76 -3.87 -15.19
CA PRO A 3 3.77 -2.96 -16.36
C PRO A 3 4.99 -2.01 -16.40
N LEU A 4 5.31 -1.49 -17.60
CA LEU A 4 6.29 -0.42 -17.79
C LEU A 4 5.63 0.96 -17.60
N PHE A 5 6.30 1.87 -16.91
CA PHE A 5 5.85 3.26 -16.79
C PHE A 5 6.81 4.15 -17.57
N LEU A 6 6.30 4.78 -18.62
CA LEU A 6 7.03 5.79 -19.38
C LEU A 6 6.81 7.17 -18.77
N ALA A 7 7.81 8.04 -18.92
CA ALA A 7 7.74 9.43 -18.50
C ALA A 7 6.47 10.11 -19.05
N LYS A 8 5.90 11.01 -18.25
CA LYS A 8 4.71 11.82 -18.59
C LYS A 8 4.86 13.20 -17.95
N GLY A 9 4.21 14.22 -18.52
CA GLY A 9 4.26 15.59 -18.00
C GLY A 9 5.60 16.24 -18.30
N TRP A 10 6.16 17.01 -17.35
CA TRP A 10 7.39 17.77 -17.57
C TRP A 10 8.58 16.90 -17.99
N ALA A 11 8.68 15.66 -17.51
CA ALA A 11 9.78 14.76 -17.87
C ALA A 11 9.73 14.37 -19.36
N ASP A 12 8.52 14.20 -19.91
CA ASP A 12 8.31 13.96 -21.34
C ASP A 12 8.59 15.23 -22.16
N GLU A 13 8.16 16.39 -21.66
CA GLU A 13 8.47 17.69 -22.27
C GLU A 13 9.98 17.95 -22.31
N MET A 14 10.72 17.62 -21.25
CA MET A 14 12.18 17.74 -21.19
C MET A 14 12.86 16.86 -22.24
N VAL A 15 12.40 15.62 -22.44
CA VAL A 15 12.91 14.73 -23.50
C VAL A 15 12.72 15.39 -24.87
N ALA A 16 11.54 15.94 -25.14
CA ALA A 16 11.27 16.62 -26.41
C ALA A 16 12.13 17.89 -26.59
N LEU A 17 12.33 18.68 -25.54
CA LEU A 17 13.12 19.91 -25.58
C LEU A 17 14.60 19.67 -25.90
N VAL A 18 15.16 18.55 -25.45
CA VAL A 18 16.54 18.17 -25.75
C VAL A 18 16.70 17.41 -27.07
N GLY A 19 15.62 17.31 -27.87
CA GLY A 19 15.63 16.64 -29.18
C GLY A 19 15.44 15.12 -29.13
N GLY A 20 15.13 14.57 -27.96
CA GLY A 20 14.73 13.17 -27.80
C GLY A 20 13.30 12.92 -28.28
N LYS A 21 12.96 11.65 -28.47
CA LYS A 21 11.60 11.22 -28.81
C LYS A 21 11.14 10.16 -27.81
N SER A 22 10.14 10.50 -27.02
CA SER A 22 9.42 9.51 -26.21
C SER A 22 8.48 8.69 -27.09
N PRO A 23 8.14 7.45 -26.69
CA PRO A 23 7.09 6.69 -27.36
C PRO A 23 5.74 7.40 -27.34
N VAL A 24 4.93 7.19 -28.39
CA VAL A 24 3.63 7.88 -28.61
C VAL A 24 2.63 7.64 -27.47
N SER A 25 2.74 6.50 -26.79
CA SER A 25 2.02 6.21 -25.56
C SER A 25 2.87 6.59 -24.34
N THR A 26 2.37 7.50 -23.50
CA THR A 26 2.99 7.83 -22.20
C THR A 26 2.20 7.22 -21.03
N GLY A 27 2.86 6.98 -19.90
CA GLY A 27 2.25 6.36 -18.72
C GLY A 27 2.36 4.84 -18.68
N ARG A 28 1.35 4.16 -18.12
CA ARG A 28 1.38 2.71 -17.86
C ARG A 28 1.16 1.92 -19.15
N ILE A 29 2.12 1.08 -19.50
CA ILE A 29 2.06 0.18 -20.64
C ILE A 29 2.06 -1.26 -20.15
N ALA A 30 0.96 -1.95 -20.44
CA ALA A 30 0.74 -3.34 -20.06
C ALA A 30 1.60 -4.32 -20.87
N ASP A 31 1.80 -4.02 -22.15
CA ASP A 31 2.66 -4.80 -23.05
C ASP A 31 3.71 -3.87 -23.69
N PRO A 32 4.94 -3.80 -23.15
CA PRO A 32 5.98 -2.93 -23.69
C PRO A 32 6.51 -3.36 -25.06
N SER A 33 6.13 -4.54 -25.57
CA SER A 33 6.53 -4.99 -26.91
C SER A 33 5.91 -4.18 -28.04
N VAL A 34 4.86 -3.41 -27.75
CA VAL A 34 4.20 -2.49 -28.70
C VAL A 34 4.98 -1.19 -28.93
N LEU A 35 6.03 -0.95 -28.13
CA LEU A 35 6.83 0.27 -28.21
C LEU A 35 7.91 0.17 -29.28
N GLU A 36 8.24 1.31 -29.89
CA GLU A 36 9.45 1.43 -30.67
C GLU A 36 10.67 1.15 -29.77
N PRO A 37 11.62 0.30 -30.21
CA PRO A 37 12.78 -0.05 -29.40
C PRO A 37 13.63 1.20 -29.07
N PRO A 38 13.96 1.46 -27.80
CA PRO A 38 14.69 2.66 -27.43
C PRO A 38 16.20 2.52 -27.71
N ASP A 39 16.83 3.63 -28.11
CA ASP A 39 18.29 3.79 -28.26
C ASP A 39 18.99 4.23 -26.96
N LEU A 40 18.21 4.78 -26.02
CA LEU A 40 18.65 5.27 -24.72
C LEU A 40 17.57 4.93 -23.68
N ILE A 41 17.98 4.43 -22.51
CA ILE A 41 17.08 4.20 -21.38
C ILE A 41 17.60 4.96 -20.16
N VAL A 42 16.75 5.82 -19.60
CA VAL A 42 16.98 6.48 -18.30
C VAL A 42 15.96 5.96 -17.31
N VAL A 43 16.42 5.37 -16.21
CA VAL A 43 15.57 4.84 -15.14
C VAL A 43 15.58 5.78 -13.94
N ALA A 44 14.42 6.38 -13.66
CA ALA A 44 14.18 7.29 -12.55
C ALA A 44 13.04 6.76 -11.67
N LEU A 45 13.31 5.76 -10.81
CA LEU A 45 12.25 5.17 -9.97
C LEU A 45 11.75 6.18 -8.94
N CYS A 46 10.42 6.25 -8.78
CA CYS A 46 9.80 7.14 -7.81
C CYS A 46 10.12 6.70 -6.38
N GLY A 47 10.47 7.66 -5.51
CA GLY A 47 10.67 7.39 -4.09
C GLY A 47 12.02 6.77 -3.73
N LEU A 48 12.84 6.39 -4.71
CA LEU A 48 14.11 5.71 -4.48
C LEU A 48 15.30 6.60 -4.88
N ASP A 49 16.38 6.52 -4.11
CA ASP A 49 17.67 7.09 -4.53
C ASP A 49 18.30 6.24 -5.66
N ARG A 50 19.40 6.73 -6.23
CA ARG A 50 20.11 6.06 -7.32
C ARG A 50 20.54 4.63 -6.94
N ALA A 51 21.18 4.46 -5.79
CA ALA A 51 21.74 3.18 -5.36
C ALA A 51 20.65 2.12 -5.11
N THR A 52 19.54 2.54 -4.49
CA THR A 52 18.37 1.71 -4.24
C THR A 52 17.69 1.36 -5.56
N SER A 53 17.57 2.32 -6.48
CA SER A 53 16.99 2.07 -7.81
C SER A 53 17.79 1.01 -8.59
N ALA A 54 19.12 1.08 -8.59
CA ALA A 54 19.94 0.08 -9.25
C ALA A 54 19.88 -1.29 -8.56
N LYS A 55 19.78 -1.33 -7.22
CA LYS A 55 19.54 -2.58 -6.49
C LYS A 55 18.20 -3.21 -6.84
N GLU A 56 17.13 -2.42 -6.89
CA GLU A 56 15.79 -2.88 -7.27
C GLU A 56 15.75 -3.40 -8.70
N LEU A 57 16.42 -2.72 -9.63
CA LEU A 57 16.55 -3.20 -11.02
C LEU A 57 17.28 -4.54 -11.11
N ARG A 58 18.31 -4.76 -10.29
CA ARG A 58 19.02 -6.06 -10.21
C ARG A 58 18.23 -7.14 -9.46
N SER A 59 17.25 -6.76 -8.63
CA SER A 59 16.50 -7.70 -7.78
C SER A 59 15.60 -8.65 -8.57
N LYS A 60 15.25 -8.29 -9.80
CA LYS A 60 14.32 -9.03 -10.65
C LYS A 60 14.90 -9.20 -12.05
N PRO A 61 14.62 -10.33 -12.71
CA PRO A 61 15.04 -10.55 -14.08
C PRO A 61 14.37 -9.57 -15.04
N PHE A 62 15.10 -9.19 -16.09
CA PHE A 62 14.56 -8.30 -17.11
C PHE A 62 13.68 -9.05 -18.13
N PRO A 63 12.59 -8.43 -18.60
CA PRO A 63 11.75 -9.00 -19.66
C PRO A 63 12.48 -9.06 -21.01
N SER A 64 11.93 -9.81 -21.97
CA SER A 64 12.55 -10.03 -23.28
C SER A 64 12.74 -8.76 -24.08
N TRP A 65 11.77 -7.83 -24.05
CA TRP A 65 11.84 -6.56 -24.78
C TRP A 65 13.03 -5.69 -24.31
N TRP A 66 13.31 -5.70 -22.99
CA TRP A 66 14.43 -4.96 -22.42
C TRP A 66 15.75 -5.52 -22.93
N ARG A 67 15.94 -6.84 -22.81
CA ARG A 67 17.16 -7.53 -23.29
C ARG A 67 17.37 -7.37 -24.80
N ALA A 68 16.29 -7.24 -25.57
CA ALA A 68 16.35 -7.05 -27.01
C ALA A 68 16.65 -5.61 -27.44
N SER A 69 16.48 -4.62 -26.55
CA SER A 69 16.60 -3.18 -26.84
C SER A 69 17.99 -2.79 -27.35
N PRO A 70 18.06 -1.90 -28.37
CA PRO A 70 19.31 -1.29 -28.80
C PRO A 70 20.08 -0.60 -27.67
N ALA A 71 19.40 0.16 -26.81
CA ALA A 71 19.99 0.83 -25.66
C ALA A 71 20.75 -0.14 -24.74
N VAL A 72 20.11 -1.27 -24.42
CA VAL A 72 20.69 -2.31 -23.56
C VAL A 72 21.93 -2.94 -24.20
N LYS A 73 21.85 -3.29 -25.49
CA LYS A 73 22.98 -3.88 -26.22
C LYS A 73 24.16 -2.92 -26.38
N ALA A 74 23.87 -1.62 -26.45
CA ALA A 74 24.88 -0.56 -26.55
C ALA A 74 25.41 -0.08 -25.18
N GLY A 75 24.83 -0.55 -24.07
CA GLY A 75 25.19 -0.07 -22.73
C GLY A 75 24.68 1.33 -22.39
N HIS A 76 23.69 1.83 -23.14
CA HIS A 76 23.07 3.15 -22.94
C HIS A 76 21.89 3.08 -21.97
N VAL A 77 22.15 2.53 -20.78
CA VAL A 77 21.17 2.43 -19.70
C VAL A 77 21.72 3.16 -18.49
N TYR A 78 20.98 4.15 -18.01
CA TYR A 78 21.41 5.01 -16.91
C TYR A 78 20.38 5.02 -15.80
N VAL A 79 20.83 4.83 -14.56
CA VAL A 79 19.99 4.94 -13.37
C VAL A 79 20.30 6.26 -12.69
N VAL A 80 19.26 7.04 -12.43
CA VAL A 80 19.38 8.37 -11.83
C VAL A 80 18.60 8.44 -10.53
N ASP A 81 18.94 9.40 -9.67
CA ASP A 81 18.08 9.74 -8.52
C ASP A 81 16.82 10.44 -9.02
N GLY A 82 15.74 9.67 -9.15
CA GLY A 82 14.47 10.17 -9.65
C GLY A 82 13.87 11.25 -8.77
N ASN A 83 14.02 11.16 -7.44
CA ASN A 83 13.46 12.14 -6.50
C ASN A 83 14.13 13.51 -6.63
N GLN A 84 15.46 13.54 -6.83
CA GLN A 84 16.20 14.79 -6.97
C GLN A 84 16.03 15.44 -8.36
N MET A 85 15.85 14.62 -9.41
CA MET A 85 15.96 15.08 -10.80
C MET A 85 14.62 15.16 -11.54
N PHE A 86 13.88 14.05 -11.65
CA PHE A 86 12.81 13.92 -12.65
C PHE A 86 11.42 13.79 -12.06
N ASN A 87 11.28 13.35 -10.81
CA ASN A 87 10.00 12.98 -10.20
C ASN A 87 9.40 14.09 -9.33
N ARG A 88 10.10 15.22 -9.13
CA ARG A 88 9.65 16.36 -8.33
C ARG A 88 10.02 17.69 -8.99
N PRO A 89 9.18 18.73 -8.87
CA PRO A 89 9.54 20.07 -9.29
C PRO A 89 10.49 20.70 -8.26
N THR A 90 11.79 20.44 -8.41
CA THR A 90 12.85 21.01 -7.58
C THR A 90 13.60 22.10 -8.33
N ASN A 91 14.46 22.85 -7.63
CA ASN A 91 15.41 23.77 -8.26
C ASN A 91 16.44 23.06 -9.17
N ARG A 92 16.52 21.73 -9.13
CA ARG A 92 17.45 20.91 -9.93
C ARG A 92 16.89 20.46 -11.28
N LEU A 93 15.67 20.86 -11.64
CA LEU A 93 15.10 20.54 -12.96
C LEU A 93 15.97 21.03 -14.12
N LEU A 94 16.67 22.17 -13.94
CA LEU A 94 17.59 22.67 -14.95
C LEU A 94 18.82 21.77 -15.10
N ASP A 95 19.42 21.34 -13.98
CA ASP A 95 20.53 20.36 -13.97
C ASP A 95 20.11 19.05 -14.66
N ALA A 96 18.88 18.58 -14.38
CA ALA A 96 18.30 17.40 -15.01
C ALA A 96 18.10 17.55 -16.52
N MET A 97 17.70 18.74 -16.98
CA MET A 97 17.55 19.04 -18.41
C MET A 97 18.90 19.13 -19.11
N GLU A 98 19.89 19.76 -18.47
CA GLU A 98 21.25 19.87 -18.99
C GLU A 98 21.88 18.49 -19.16
N TRP A 99 21.79 17.65 -18.12
CA TRP A 99 22.24 16.27 -18.17
C TRP A 99 21.53 15.45 -19.24
N LEU A 100 20.21 15.59 -19.35
CA LEU A 100 19.44 14.89 -20.37
C LEU A 100 19.88 15.30 -21.79
N GLY A 101 20.20 16.58 -22.01
CA GLY A 101 20.75 17.06 -23.28
C GLY A 101 22.10 16.46 -23.62
N VAL A 102 23.00 16.34 -22.63
CA VAL A 102 24.31 15.69 -22.80
C VAL A 102 24.14 14.23 -23.22
N VAL A 103 23.34 13.45 -22.48
CA VAL A 103 23.20 12.01 -22.72
C VAL A 103 22.41 11.69 -23.99
N VAL A 104 21.45 12.53 -24.38
CA VAL A 104 20.73 12.40 -25.66
C VAL A 104 21.66 12.68 -26.84
N ALA A 105 22.54 13.68 -26.73
CA ALA A 105 23.50 14.00 -27.79
C ALA A 105 24.67 13.01 -27.87
N ASN A 106 25.16 12.55 -26.72
CA ASN A 106 26.27 11.61 -26.61
C ASN A 106 26.13 10.75 -25.33
N PRO A 107 25.53 9.55 -25.42
CA PRO A 107 25.35 8.67 -24.27
C PRO A 107 26.66 8.36 -23.51
N ALA A 108 27.80 8.31 -24.20
CA ALA A 108 29.09 8.05 -23.58
C ALA A 108 29.57 9.18 -22.63
N ALA A 109 28.95 10.36 -22.67
CA ALA A 109 29.27 11.50 -21.80
C ALA A 109 28.34 11.61 -20.57
N TYR A 110 27.65 10.54 -20.19
CA TYR A 110 26.68 10.56 -19.09
C TYR A 110 27.27 11.03 -17.74
N ASP A 111 28.58 10.90 -17.52
CA ASP A 111 29.27 11.30 -16.29
C ASP A 111 29.99 12.65 -16.40
N SER A 112 29.79 13.40 -17.49
CA SER A 112 30.51 14.64 -17.75
C SER A 112 30.04 15.83 -16.90
N ILE A 113 28.88 15.74 -16.24
CA ILE A 113 28.35 16.77 -15.35
C ILE A 113 28.67 16.40 -13.91
N GLU A 114 29.56 17.18 -13.29
CA GLU A 114 30.00 16.95 -11.91
C GLU A 114 28.82 17.02 -10.93
N GLY A 115 28.72 16.03 -10.04
CA GLY A 115 27.67 16.00 -9.01
C GLY A 115 26.27 15.59 -9.49
N PHE A 116 26.11 15.22 -10.77
CA PHE A 116 24.86 14.64 -11.23
C PHE A 116 24.71 13.19 -10.71
N PRO A 117 23.62 12.84 -9.99
CA PRO A 117 23.48 11.53 -9.35
C PRO A 117 23.02 10.47 -10.35
N VAL A 118 23.94 10.04 -11.21
CA VAL A 118 23.74 8.98 -12.23
C VAL A 118 24.74 7.85 -12.05
N GLU A 119 24.37 6.66 -12.49
CA GLU A 119 25.29 5.55 -12.75
C GLU A 119 24.90 4.84 -14.04
N ALA A 120 25.89 4.38 -14.81
CA ALA A 120 25.65 3.44 -15.90
C ALA A 120 25.21 2.09 -15.33
N PHE A 121 24.22 1.48 -15.96
CA PHE A 121 23.64 0.23 -15.52
C PHE A 121 23.95 -0.89 -16.51
N ASP A 122 24.89 -1.75 -16.14
CA ASP A 122 25.13 -2.97 -16.89
C ASP A 122 24.01 -3.98 -16.60
N SER A 123 23.21 -4.25 -17.63
CA SER A 123 22.06 -5.15 -17.55
C SER A 123 22.39 -6.58 -18.01
N LEU A 124 23.63 -6.85 -18.46
CA LEU A 124 24.07 -8.18 -18.85
C LEU A 124 24.29 -9.11 -17.65
N ASP A 125 24.46 -8.54 -16.44
CA ASP A 125 24.64 -9.28 -15.18
C ASP A 125 23.31 -9.63 -14.48
N ALA A 126 22.18 -9.09 -14.94
CA ALA A 126 20.87 -9.47 -14.42
C ALA A 126 20.42 -10.78 -15.06
N GLY A 127 20.58 -11.88 -14.32
CA GLY A 127 20.17 -13.21 -14.75
C GLY A 127 18.78 -13.23 -15.40
N ALA A 128 18.62 -14.05 -16.44
CA ALA A 128 17.31 -14.38 -16.96
C ALA A 128 16.38 -14.82 -15.81
N PRO A 129 15.05 -14.67 -15.93
CA PRO A 129 14.15 -15.17 -14.90
C PRO A 129 14.53 -16.60 -14.59
N PRO A 130 14.57 -17.01 -13.30
CA PRO A 130 14.65 -18.43 -13.02
C PRO A 130 13.51 -19.06 -13.81
N GLU A 131 13.84 -19.90 -14.78
CA GLU A 131 12.83 -20.62 -15.53
C GLU A 131 12.02 -21.39 -14.49
N MET A 132 10.74 -21.05 -14.41
CA MET A 132 9.83 -21.75 -13.52
C MET A 132 9.91 -23.23 -13.88
N SER A 133 10.23 -24.07 -12.90
CA SER A 133 10.41 -25.49 -13.17
C SER A 133 9.14 -26.04 -13.81
N ALA A 134 9.27 -27.05 -14.68
CA ALA A 134 8.12 -27.68 -15.33
C ALA A 134 7.04 -28.12 -14.31
N ILE A 135 7.49 -28.50 -13.11
CA ILE A 135 6.63 -28.87 -11.98
C ILE A 135 5.85 -27.67 -11.43
N GLU A 136 6.50 -26.52 -11.21
CA GLU A 136 5.82 -25.29 -10.77
C GLU A 136 4.82 -24.79 -11.81
N ALA A 137 5.19 -24.84 -13.10
CA ALA A 137 4.27 -24.51 -14.18
C ALA A 137 3.02 -25.38 -14.17
N ALA A 138 3.18 -26.70 -13.98
CA ALA A 138 2.07 -27.63 -13.85
C ALA A 138 1.20 -27.34 -12.62
N ILE A 139 1.82 -27.00 -11.48
CA ILE A 139 1.11 -26.59 -10.26
C ILE A 139 0.22 -25.36 -10.50
N PHE A 140 0.76 -24.32 -11.14
CA PHE A 140 0.00 -23.10 -11.46
C PHE A 140 -1.12 -23.37 -12.46
N ALA A 141 -0.87 -24.18 -13.50
CA ALA A 141 -1.87 -24.54 -14.49
C ALA A 141 -3.04 -25.33 -13.85
N ALA A 142 -2.75 -26.31 -13.00
CA ALA A 142 -3.76 -27.09 -12.30
C ALA A 142 -4.59 -26.22 -11.33
N HIS A 143 -3.95 -25.30 -10.61
CA HIS A 143 -4.63 -24.33 -9.75
C HIS A 143 -5.53 -23.39 -10.56
N ALA A 144 -5.05 -22.85 -11.68
CA ALA A 144 -5.81 -21.94 -12.53
C ALA A 144 -7.04 -22.63 -13.13
N ALA A 145 -6.90 -23.87 -13.60
CA ALA A 145 -8.00 -24.68 -14.11
C ALA A 145 -9.07 -24.92 -13.02
N ALA A 146 -8.65 -25.30 -11.81
CA ALA A 146 -9.56 -25.51 -10.69
C ALA A 146 -10.26 -24.21 -10.24
N CYS A 147 -9.56 -23.06 -10.25
CA CYS A 147 -10.17 -21.76 -10.00
C CYS A 147 -11.24 -21.41 -11.04
N ALA A 148 -10.96 -21.64 -12.33
CA ALA A 148 -11.89 -21.39 -13.43
C ALA A 148 -13.12 -22.31 -13.37
N ALA A 149 -12.95 -23.55 -12.92
CA ALA A 149 -14.01 -24.53 -12.70
C ALA A 149 -14.77 -24.34 -11.37
N ASN A 150 -14.42 -23.33 -10.56
CA ASN A 150 -15.00 -23.08 -9.24
C ASN A 150 -14.83 -24.26 -8.24
N GLU A 151 -13.72 -24.99 -8.35
CA GLU A 151 -13.41 -26.13 -7.49
C GLU A 151 -12.72 -25.68 -6.20
N ALA A 152 -13.05 -26.36 -5.09
CA ALA A 152 -12.46 -26.05 -3.79
C ALA A 152 -10.97 -26.43 -3.69
N ARG A 153 -10.55 -27.47 -4.42
CA ARG A 153 -9.19 -28.04 -4.37
C ARG A 153 -8.77 -28.54 -5.75
N TYR A 154 -7.47 -28.61 -5.96
CA TYR A 154 -6.84 -29.37 -7.04
C TYR A 154 -5.82 -30.36 -6.46
N ASN A 155 -5.44 -31.38 -7.21
CA ASN A 155 -4.37 -32.29 -6.80
C ASN A 155 -3.02 -31.71 -7.22
N ASP A 156 -2.12 -31.46 -6.27
CA ASP A 156 -0.77 -30.94 -6.52
C ASP A 156 0.01 -31.93 -7.40
N PRO A 157 0.42 -31.57 -8.62
CA PRO A 157 1.16 -32.47 -9.51
C PRO A 157 2.49 -32.98 -8.95
N ALA A 158 3.09 -32.27 -7.99
CA ALA A 158 4.35 -32.68 -7.39
C ALA A 158 4.17 -33.69 -6.25
N THR A 159 3.09 -33.59 -5.47
CA THR A 159 2.93 -34.37 -4.22
C THR A 159 1.69 -35.26 -4.20
N GLY A 160 0.76 -35.09 -5.13
CA GLY A 160 -0.55 -35.76 -5.16
C GLY A 160 -1.53 -35.30 -4.07
N TYR A 161 -1.18 -34.32 -3.25
CA TYR A 161 -2.05 -33.82 -2.18
C TYR A 161 -3.12 -32.88 -2.70
N GLY A 162 -4.31 -32.92 -2.10
CA GLY A 162 -5.37 -31.95 -2.36
C GLY A 162 -5.03 -30.58 -1.76
N VAL A 163 -4.84 -29.57 -2.61
CA VAL A 163 -4.48 -28.19 -2.23
C VAL A 163 -5.67 -27.28 -2.48
N PHE A 164 -6.04 -26.45 -1.49
CA PHE A 164 -7.12 -25.48 -1.64
C PHE A 164 -6.80 -24.41 -2.70
N THR A 165 -7.81 -24.07 -3.51
CA THR A 165 -7.69 -23.00 -4.50
C THR A 165 -7.74 -21.62 -3.83
N ALA A 166 -7.14 -20.62 -4.47
CA ALA A 166 -7.18 -19.24 -3.98
C ALA A 166 -8.62 -18.72 -3.94
N LYS A 167 -9.43 -19.08 -4.95
CA LYS A 167 -10.86 -18.77 -5.01
C LYS A 167 -11.61 -19.27 -3.78
N TYR A 168 -11.48 -20.56 -3.45
CA TYR A 168 -12.11 -21.14 -2.27
C TYR A 168 -11.68 -20.45 -0.97
N LEU A 169 -10.40 -20.08 -0.86
CA LEU A 169 -9.90 -19.36 0.30
C LEU A 169 -10.51 -17.95 0.39
N MET A 170 -10.64 -17.25 -0.73
CA MET A 170 -11.28 -15.92 -0.81
C MET A 170 -12.76 -15.98 -0.42
N ASP A 171 -13.49 -16.98 -0.87
CA ASP A 171 -14.92 -17.16 -0.55
C ASP A 171 -15.14 -17.38 0.96
N ARG A 172 -14.15 -17.98 1.65
CA ARG A 172 -14.17 -18.14 3.11
C ARG A 172 -13.87 -16.86 3.88
N GLN A 173 -13.28 -15.87 3.22
CA GLN A 173 -12.91 -14.58 3.81
C GLN A 173 -12.03 -14.71 5.06
N ALA A 174 -11.17 -15.73 5.14
CA ALA A 174 -10.39 -16.01 6.35
C ALA A 174 -9.03 -16.64 6.03
N CYS A 175 -7.95 -16.01 6.53
CA CYS A 175 -6.62 -16.60 6.54
C CYS A 175 -6.47 -17.57 7.73
N CYS A 176 -6.23 -18.85 7.46
CA CYS A 176 -6.19 -19.89 8.49
C CYS A 176 -4.82 -20.06 9.17
N GLY A 177 -3.77 -19.36 8.71
CA GLY A 177 -2.41 -19.49 9.25
C GLY A 177 -1.68 -20.78 8.87
N ASN A 178 -2.26 -21.64 8.02
CA ASN A 178 -1.69 -22.95 7.67
C ASN A 178 -0.73 -22.97 6.47
N ARG A 179 -0.10 -21.83 6.12
CA ARG A 179 0.90 -21.73 5.03
C ARG A 179 0.39 -22.28 3.68
N CYS A 180 -0.85 -21.95 3.31
CA CYS A 180 -1.45 -22.41 2.06
C CYS A 180 -0.60 -22.02 0.84
N ARG A 181 -0.42 -22.93 -0.12
CA ARG A 181 0.41 -22.69 -1.32
C ARG A 181 -0.03 -21.48 -2.17
N HIS A 182 -1.35 -21.25 -2.24
CA HIS A 182 -1.96 -20.18 -3.02
C HIS A 182 -2.76 -19.26 -2.09
N CYS A 183 -2.13 -18.79 -1.01
CA CYS A 183 -2.81 -17.96 -0.03
C CYS A 183 -3.11 -16.58 -0.65
N PRO A 184 -4.40 -16.20 -0.82
CA PRO A 184 -4.74 -14.90 -1.38
C PRO A 184 -4.50 -13.75 -0.39
N TYR A 185 -4.17 -14.06 0.87
CA TYR A 185 -4.02 -13.12 1.98
C TYR A 185 -2.56 -12.84 2.34
N GLY A 186 -1.59 -13.07 1.43
CA GLY A 186 -0.17 -12.85 1.72
C GLY A 186 0.35 -13.60 2.96
N HIS A 187 -0.23 -14.76 3.27
CA HIS A 187 0.05 -15.52 4.49
C HIS A 187 -0.12 -14.71 5.80
N ALA A 188 -1.00 -13.70 5.84
CA ALA A 188 -1.09 -12.73 6.93
C ALA A 188 -1.19 -13.33 8.34
N ASN A 189 -1.91 -14.45 8.52
CA ASN A 189 -2.07 -15.12 9.81
C ASN A 189 -1.06 -16.25 10.09
N VAL A 190 -0.08 -16.49 9.21
CA VAL A 190 1.00 -17.46 9.50
C VAL A 190 1.92 -16.83 10.56
N PRO A 191 2.26 -17.51 11.66
CA PRO A 191 3.19 -16.97 12.66
C PRO A 191 4.55 -16.58 12.05
N LEU A 192 5.14 -15.48 12.52
CA LEU A 192 6.38 -14.92 11.94
C LEU A 192 7.51 -15.94 11.95
N GLU A 193 7.66 -16.68 13.05
CA GLU A 193 8.63 -17.74 13.23
C GLU A 193 8.41 -18.93 12.30
N GLN A 194 7.26 -19.05 11.65
CA GLN A 194 6.96 -20.12 10.69
C GLN A 194 7.05 -19.67 9.23
N LEU A 195 7.24 -18.38 8.95
CA LEU A 195 7.31 -17.88 7.57
C LEU A 195 8.50 -18.44 6.79
N HIS A 196 9.61 -18.76 7.47
CA HIS A 196 10.79 -19.38 6.85
C HIS A 196 10.53 -20.79 6.32
N LEU A 197 9.43 -21.43 6.75
CA LEU A 197 9.04 -22.77 6.30
C LEU A 197 8.20 -22.74 5.00
N ILE A 198 7.85 -21.54 4.53
CA ILE A 198 7.11 -21.37 3.27
C ILE A 198 8.12 -21.29 2.12
N LYS A 199 8.07 -22.28 1.21
CA LYS A 199 8.95 -22.31 0.03
C LYS A 199 8.74 -21.12 -0.91
N THR A 200 7.48 -20.76 -1.13
CA THR A 200 7.09 -19.65 -2.02
C THR A 200 6.10 -18.78 -1.26
N LYS A 201 6.54 -17.60 -0.82
CA LYS A 201 5.66 -16.64 -0.15
C LYS A 201 4.69 -16.05 -1.18
N ASN A 202 3.41 -16.03 -0.84
CA ASN A 202 2.43 -15.31 -1.63
C ASN A 202 2.47 -13.85 -1.19
N THR A 203 2.30 -12.95 -2.15
CA THR A 203 2.13 -11.53 -1.88
C THR A 203 0.67 -11.12 -2.00
N LEU A 204 0.27 -10.08 -1.27
CA LEU A 204 -1.05 -9.50 -1.36
C LEU A 204 -1.10 -8.56 -2.57
N THR A 205 -1.57 -9.05 -3.72
CA THR A 205 -1.56 -8.27 -4.97
C THR A 205 -2.90 -7.65 -5.33
N SER A 206 -3.97 -7.97 -4.59
CA SER A 206 -5.34 -7.55 -4.87
C SER A 206 -6.10 -7.25 -3.58
N SER A 207 -7.22 -6.55 -3.69
CA SER A 207 -8.12 -6.30 -2.56
C SER A 207 -8.65 -7.61 -1.96
N VAL A 208 -8.67 -7.70 -0.64
CA VAL A 208 -9.16 -8.87 0.09
C VAL A 208 -10.01 -8.46 1.28
N PHE A 209 -11.06 -9.24 1.52
CA PHE A 209 -11.89 -9.11 2.70
C PHE A 209 -11.58 -10.24 3.70
N LEU A 210 -11.33 -9.87 4.94
CA LEU A 210 -11.12 -10.75 6.08
C LEU A 210 -12.28 -10.57 7.06
N ARG A 211 -13.08 -11.61 7.25
CA ARG A 211 -14.12 -11.62 8.29
C ARG A 211 -13.46 -11.65 9.67
N ALA A 212 -14.19 -11.18 10.69
CA ALA A 212 -13.73 -11.28 12.06
C ALA A 212 -13.43 -12.76 12.45
N PRO A 213 -12.32 -13.03 13.15
CA PRO A 213 -11.87 -14.39 13.40
C PRO A 213 -12.81 -15.20 14.31
N LYS A 214 -13.51 -14.53 15.25
CA LYS A 214 -14.36 -15.19 16.25
C LYS A 214 -15.74 -14.52 16.31
N PRO A 215 -16.76 -15.07 15.61
CA PRO A 215 -18.14 -14.57 15.73
C PRO A 215 -18.61 -14.60 17.20
N SER A 216 -19.39 -13.59 17.61
CA SER A 216 -19.96 -13.47 18.97
C SER A 216 -18.96 -13.27 20.12
N ALA A 217 -17.66 -13.21 19.84
CA ALA A 217 -16.62 -12.90 20.82
C ALA A 217 -16.40 -11.39 20.92
N THR A 218 -15.97 -10.95 22.10
CA THR A 218 -15.55 -9.58 22.36
C THR A 218 -14.07 -9.43 22.01
N GLY A 219 -13.73 -8.42 21.21
CA GLY A 219 -12.35 -8.06 20.91
C GLY A 219 -11.68 -7.29 22.05
N CYS A 220 -10.39 -6.98 21.90
CA CYS A 220 -9.61 -6.27 22.92
C CYS A 220 -10.18 -4.88 23.28
N LEU A 221 -10.87 -4.21 22.33
CA LEU A 221 -11.50 -2.90 22.54
C LEU A 221 -12.93 -2.97 23.14
N GLY A 222 -13.37 -4.14 23.59
CA GLY A 222 -14.69 -4.31 24.21
C GLY A 222 -15.87 -4.39 23.24
N TYR A 223 -15.65 -4.21 21.92
CA TYR A 223 -16.67 -4.45 20.91
C TYR A 223 -16.94 -5.95 20.74
N ARG A 224 -18.22 -6.33 20.80
CA ARG A 224 -18.68 -7.70 20.58
C ARG A 224 -19.33 -7.80 19.20
N ASN A 225 -18.75 -8.61 18.32
CA ASN A 225 -19.37 -8.87 17.03
C ASN A 225 -20.75 -9.49 17.21
N PRO A 226 -21.80 -8.91 16.62
CA PRO A 226 -23.10 -9.54 16.65
C PRO A 226 -23.06 -10.85 15.87
N LYS A 227 -23.77 -11.86 16.38
CA LYS A 227 -24.03 -13.08 15.62
C LYS A 227 -25.02 -12.72 14.51
N PRO A 228 -24.71 -12.96 13.22
CA PRO A 228 -25.70 -12.74 12.17
C PRO A 228 -26.95 -13.59 12.46
N VAL A 229 -28.10 -12.94 12.56
CA VAL A 229 -29.41 -13.59 12.69
C VAL A 229 -29.99 -13.70 11.29
N HIS A 230 -30.41 -14.91 10.90
CA HIS A 230 -30.92 -15.12 9.56
C HIS A 230 -32.18 -14.27 9.32
N GLY A 231 -32.14 -13.43 8.28
CA GLY A 231 -33.27 -12.59 7.87
C GLY A 231 -33.31 -11.21 8.53
N GLU A 232 -32.47 -10.95 9.54
CA GLU A 232 -32.30 -9.61 10.08
C GLU A 232 -31.19 -8.88 9.32
N LEU A 233 -31.55 -7.74 8.75
CA LEU A 233 -30.62 -6.85 8.10
C LEU A 233 -30.13 -5.78 9.07
N ARG A 234 -28.84 -5.46 8.99
CA ARG A 234 -28.17 -4.47 9.83
C ARG A 234 -27.50 -3.42 8.96
N ASP A 235 -27.20 -2.26 9.51
CA ASP A 235 -26.41 -1.25 8.81
C ASP A 235 -24.92 -1.41 9.20
N ALA A 236 -24.01 -0.98 8.34
CA ALA A 236 -22.57 -0.97 8.67
C ALA A 236 -22.04 0.45 8.82
N VAL A 237 -21.08 0.63 9.71
CA VAL A 237 -20.20 1.80 9.75
C VAL A 237 -18.81 1.33 9.33
N VAL A 238 -18.24 1.99 8.32
CA VAL A 238 -16.90 1.64 7.82
C VAL A 238 -15.90 2.60 8.44
N VAL A 239 -14.95 2.08 9.20
CA VAL A 239 -13.89 2.85 9.86
C VAL A 239 -12.62 2.75 9.03
N PHE A 240 -12.12 3.88 8.54
CA PHE A 240 -10.82 3.94 7.87
C PHE A 240 -9.73 3.71 8.90
N TRP A 241 -9.08 2.56 8.79
CA TRP A 241 -8.12 2.07 9.77
C TRP A 241 -6.71 2.14 9.18
N SER A 242 -5.89 3.08 9.67
CA SER A 242 -4.48 3.16 9.28
C SER A 242 -3.58 2.26 10.12
N GLY A 243 -4.06 1.84 11.30
CA GLY A 243 -3.28 1.10 12.28
C GLY A 243 -2.56 1.98 13.30
N GLY A 244 -2.72 3.31 13.21
CA GLY A 244 -2.11 4.28 14.10
C GLY A 244 -3.04 4.82 15.18
N LYS A 245 -2.49 5.70 16.03
CA LYS A 245 -3.15 6.27 17.22
C LYS A 245 -4.46 7.02 16.89
N ASP A 246 -4.51 7.72 15.76
CA ASP A 246 -5.66 8.53 15.38
C ASP A 246 -6.84 7.63 14.97
N SER A 247 -6.55 6.57 14.20
CA SER A 247 -7.56 5.56 13.89
C SER A 247 -8.03 4.77 15.11
N LEU A 248 -7.16 4.56 16.11
CA LEU A 248 -7.54 3.95 17.40
C LEU A 248 -8.53 4.83 18.16
N LEU A 249 -8.22 6.12 18.32
CA LEU A 249 -9.10 7.08 18.98
C LEU A 249 -10.45 7.16 18.28
N ALA A 250 -10.46 7.29 16.95
CA ALA A 250 -11.68 7.36 16.14
C ALA A 250 -12.53 6.07 16.23
N LEU A 251 -11.87 4.90 16.24
CA LEU A 251 -12.56 3.62 16.38
C LEU A 251 -13.18 3.46 17.76
N VAL A 252 -12.47 3.80 18.84
CA VAL A 252 -13.01 3.69 20.20
C VAL A 252 -14.22 4.61 20.38
N ASP A 253 -14.14 5.85 19.92
CA ASP A 253 -15.27 6.79 19.97
C ASP A 253 -16.46 6.29 19.15
N THR A 254 -16.18 5.64 18.00
CA THR A 254 -17.20 4.98 17.19
C THR A 254 -17.85 3.85 17.96
N ILE A 255 -17.08 2.98 18.62
CA ILE A 255 -17.60 1.86 19.42
C ILE A 255 -18.48 2.38 20.56
N GLU A 256 -18.07 3.45 21.23
CA GLU A 256 -18.82 4.06 22.34
C GLU A 256 -20.14 4.71 21.89
N ALA A 257 -20.18 5.28 20.68
CA ALA A 257 -21.37 5.90 20.11
C ALA A 257 -22.28 4.95 19.29
N LEU A 258 -21.79 3.75 18.95
CA LEU A 258 -22.47 2.82 18.04
C LEU A 258 -23.78 2.29 18.63
N ASN A 259 -24.83 2.23 17.81
CA ASN A 259 -25.99 1.42 18.16
C ASN A 259 -25.70 -0.06 17.86
N SER A 260 -25.01 -0.74 18.78
CA SER A 260 -24.59 -2.15 18.61
C SER A 260 -25.76 -3.13 18.40
N ALA A 261 -27.01 -2.72 18.64
CA ALA A 261 -28.18 -3.52 18.33
C ALA A 261 -28.58 -3.47 16.84
N ARG A 262 -28.12 -2.48 16.07
CA ARG A 262 -28.50 -2.27 14.65
C ARG A 262 -27.33 -2.11 13.69
N GLU A 263 -26.15 -1.79 14.22
CA GLU A 263 -24.98 -1.41 13.43
C GLU A 263 -23.82 -2.38 13.66
N ASP A 264 -23.10 -2.67 12.57
CA ASP A 264 -21.85 -3.43 12.55
C ASP A 264 -20.67 -2.51 12.19
N ILE A 265 -19.49 -2.84 12.68
CA ILE A 265 -18.25 -2.13 12.31
C ILE A 265 -17.47 -2.96 11.29
N VAL A 266 -16.96 -2.30 10.26
CA VAL A 266 -16.00 -2.87 9.30
C VAL A 266 -14.79 -1.94 9.21
N LEU A 267 -13.59 -2.50 9.32
CA LEU A 267 -12.37 -1.75 9.07
C LEU A 267 -12.07 -1.73 7.58
N LEU A 268 -11.60 -0.60 7.06
CA LEU A 268 -11.10 -0.48 5.70
C LEU A 268 -9.71 0.16 5.73
N THR A 269 -8.76 -0.51 5.08
CA THR A 269 -7.38 -0.03 4.95
C THR A 269 -6.94 -0.14 3.51
N THR A 270 -6.38 0.93 2.95
CA THR A 270 -5.76 0.89 1.63
C THR A 270 -4.29 0.52 1.75
N PHE A 271 -3.77 -0.25 0.80
CA PHE A 271 -2.37 -0.68 0.79
C PHE A 271 -1.76 -0.65 -0.61
N ASN A 272 -0.44 -0.49 -0.70
CA ASN A 272 0.30 -0.58 -1.96
C ASN A 272 0.67 -2.06 -2.25
N PRO A 273 0.14 -2.71 -3.30
CA PRO A 273 0.43 -4.11 -3.59
C PRO A 273 1.88 -4.39 -4.00
N ASN A 274 2.65 -3.36 -4.34
CA ASN A 274 4.07 -3.52 -4.69
C ASN A 274 4.98 -3.61 -3.46
N GLU A 275 4.56 -3.02 -2.35
CA GLU A 275 5.37 -2.89 -1.11
C GLU A 275 4.72 -3.59 0.09
N GLU A 276 3.45 -4.02 -0.03
CA GLU A 276 2.63 -4.63 1.04
C GLU A 276 2.47 -3.79 2.31
N VAL A 277 2.67 -2.49 2.19
CA VAL A 277 2.52 -1.51 3.27
C VAL A 277 1.32 -0.61 3.05
N VAL A 278 0.76 -0.11 4.14
CA VAL A 278 -0.14 1.03 4.15
C VAL A 278 0.66 2.27 3.72
N PRO A 279 0.31 2.93 2.59
CA PRO A 279 1.03 4.10 2.09
C PRO A 279 1.11 5.19 3.15
N VAL A 280 2.20 5.96 3.16
CA VAL A 280 2.46 7.06 4.10
C VAL A 280 2.77 6.59 5.53
N GLN A 281 1.96 5.70 6.13
CA GLN A 281 2.20 5.24 7.51
C GLN A 281 3.30 4.19 7.66
N ASN A 282 3.70 3.54 6.55
CA ASN A 282 4.73 2.50 6.51
C ASN A 282 4.42 1.31 7.44
N ILE A 283 3.15 0.91 7.52
CA ILE A 283 2.71 -0.22 8.34
C ILE A 283 2.51 -1.43 7.44
N ASP A 284 3.18 -2.54 7.76
CA ASP A 284 3.02 -3.81 7.07
C ASP A 284 1.58 -4.33 7.19
N THR A 285 1.00 -4.80 6.08
CA THR A 285 -0.39 -5.31 6.05
C THR A 285 -0.66 -6.44 7.04
N ARG A 286 0.33 -7.27 7.40
CA ARG A 286 0.17 -8.32 8.42
C ARG A 286 -0.02 -7.72 9.80
N THR A 287 0.59 -6.58 10.09
CA THR A 287 0.36 -5.82 11.33
C THR A 287 -1.09 -5.34 11.40
N VAL A 288 -1.62 -4.79 10.30
CA VAL A 288 -3.03 -4.37 10.20
C VAL A 288 -3.98 -5.56 10.40
N VAL A 289 -3.69 -6.70 9.79
CA VAL A 289 -4.46 -7.93 9.99
C VAL A 289 -4.39 -8.41 11.44
N ALA A 290 -3.23 -8.34 12.08
CA ALA A 290 -3.06 -8.70 13.49
C ALA A 290 -3.89 -7.78 14.41
N GLN A 291 -3.90 -6.47 14.15
CA GLN A 291 -4.73 -5.51 14.86
C GLN A 291 -6.22 -5.83 14.69
N ALA A 292 -6.70 -6.05 13.45
CA ALA A 292 -8.08 -6.43 13.19
C ALA A 292 -8.47 -7.74 13.90
N ASN A 293 -7.56 -8.71 13.95
CA ASN A 293 -7.78 -9.95 14.70
C ASN A 293 -7.89 -9.72 16.21
N ALA A 294 -7.03 -8.88 16.80
CA ALA A 294 -7.06 -8.55 18.22
C ALA A 294 -8.35 -7.81 18.61
N MET A 295 -8.76 -6.84 17.79
CA MET A 295 -10.02 -6.13 17.93
C MET A 295 -11.24 -7.00 17.58
N ASN A 296 -10.99 -8.19 17.01
CA ASN A 296 -11.99 -9.08 16.46
C ASN A 296 -12.95 -8.30 15.55
N LEU A 297 -12.45 -7.60 14.54
CA LEU A 297 -13.26 -6.83 13.59
C LEU A 297 -13.04 -7.35 12.16
N PRO A 298 -14.06 -7.31 11.29
CA PRO A 298 -13.86 -7.50 9.85
C PRO A 298 -12.94 -6.42 9.28
N LEU A 299 -12.11 -6.79 8.31
CA LEU A 299 -11.14 -5.92 7.66
C LEU A 299 -11.20 -6.08 6.14
N PHE A 300 -11.38 -4.96 5.44
CA PHE A 300 -11.22 -4.88 4.00
C PHE A 300 -9.87 -4.20 3.68
N LEU A 301 -8.93 -4.99 3.17
CA LEU A 301 -7.68 -4.48 2.58
C LEU A 301 -7.94 -4.15 1.11
N VAL A 302 -7.80 -2.88 0.72
CA VAL A 302 -8.05 -2.40 -0.64
C VAL A 302 -6.72 -2.10 -1.31
N ALA A 303 -6.42 -2.80 -2.40
CA ALA A 303 -5.18 -2.60 -3.15
C ALA A 303 -5.28 -1.32 -3.98
N VAL A 304 -4.48 -0.31 -3.64
CA VAL A 304 -4.38 0.95 -4.39
C VAL A 304 -2.98 1.05 -4.97
N CYS A 305 -2.87 0.98 -6.30
CA CYS A 305 -1.58 1.07 -6.99
C CYS A 305 -1.06 2.51 -6.94
N ALA A 306 0.10 2.74 -6.31
CA ALA A 306 0.72 4.07 -6.16
C ALA A 306 1.24 4.69 -7.48
N SER A 307 1.02 4.04 -8.63
CA SER A 307 1.62 4.39 -9.91
C SER A 307 0.82 5.38 -10.77
N MET A 308 -0.05 6.19 -10.16
CA MET A 308 -0.73 7.30 -10.84
C MET A 308 -0.65 8.53 -9.95
N SER A 309 0.23 9.46 -10.32
CA SER A 309 0.26 10.86 -9.90
C SER A 309 -0.29 11.11 -8.48
N MET A 310 0.41 10.60 -7.47
CA MET A 310 0.19 11.05 -6.10
C MET A 310 0.92 12.38 -5.94
N PHE A 311 0.19 13.49 -6.05
CA PHE A 311 0.62 14.66 -5.29
C PHE A 311 0.43 14.26 -3.83
N ILE A 312 1.54 13.94 -3.15
CA ILE A 312 1.53 13.79 -1.70
C ILE A 312 1.09 15.15 -1.17
N CYS A 313 -0.09 15.23 -0.55
CA CYS A 313 -0.41 16.41 0.25
C CYS A 313 0.71 16.53 1.29
N PRO A 314 1.33 17.71 1.48
CA PRO A 314 2.32 17.94 2.53
C PRO A 314 1.83 17.52 3.92
N CYS A 315 0.51 17.33 4.07
CA CYS A 315 -0.19 16.89 5.26
C CYS A 315 -0.31 15.37 5.47
N GLY A 316 0.38 14.51 4.72
CA GLY A 316 0.29 13.04 4.90
C GLY A 316 -1.10 12.44 4.65
N SER A 317 -2.01 13.22 4.06
CA SER A 317 -3.35 12.76 3.70
C SER A 317 -3.38 12.13 2.31
N ILE A 318 -4.30 11.17 2.18
CA ILE A 318 -4.53 10.25 1.06
C ILE A 318 -4.42 10.92 -0.32
N PRO A 319 -3.82 10.25 -1.32
CA PRO A 319 -3.63 10.80 -2.65
C PRO A 319 -4.91 11.19 -3.36
N THR A 320 -4.89 12.40 -3.93
CA THR A 320 -5.83 12.91 -4.94
C THR A 320 -5.60 12.26 -6.31
N GLY A 321 -5.55 10.92 -6.36
CA GLY A 321 -5.45 10.15 -7.61
C GLY A 321 -6.83 9.75 -8.14
N SER A 322 -7.02 9.77 -9.46
CA SER A 322 -8.27 9.42 -10.14
C SER A 322 -8.84 8.04 -9.79
N ASN A 323 -7.99 7.09 -9.37
CA ASN A 323 -8.41 5.71 -9.12
C ASN A 323 -8.59 5.38 -7.62
N TYR A 324 -8.12 6.21 -6.68
CA TYR A 324 -8.28 5.92 -5.24
C TYR A 324 -9.76 5.85 -4.86
N LYS A 325 -10.52 6.90 -5.22
CA LYS A 325 -11.95 6.99 -4.93
C LYS A 325 -12.69 5.81 -5.56
N GLU A 326 -12.41 5.50 -6.82
CA GLU A 326 -13.07 4.40 -7.55
C GLU A 326 -12.83 3.04 -6.87
N LEU A 327 -11.58 2.74 -6.51
CA LEU A 327 -11.22 1.49 -5.84
C LEU A 327 -11.84 1.36 -4.45
N VAL A 328 -11.92 2.47 -3.71
CA VAL A 328 -12.60 2.51 -2.42
C VAL A 328 -14.11 2.38 -2.60
N ASP A 329 -14.72 3.06 -3.56
CA ASP A 329 -16.15 2.92 -3.87
C ASP A 329 -16.52 1.49 -4.25
N ASP A 330 -15.69 0.83 -5.07
CA ASP A 330 -15.88 -0.58 -5.41
C ASP A 330 -15.85 -1.47 -4.17
N ALA A 331 -14.86 -1.27 -3.28
CA ALA A 331 -14.78 -2.00 -2.02
C ALA A 331 -16.00 -1.73 -1.11
N LEU A 332 -16.43 -0.47 -0.98
CA LEU A 332 -17.61 -0.11 -0.20
C LEU A 332 -18.88 -0.77 -0.76
N ARG A 333 -19.03 -0.82 -2.09
CA ARG A 333 -20.17 -1.49 -2.76
C ARG A 333 -20.18 -3.01 -2.54
N GLU A 334 -19.02 -3.63 -2.37
CA GLU A 334 -18.92 -5.06 -2.10
C GLU A 334 -19.28 -5.44 -0.65
N ILE A 335 -19.16 -4.51 0.32
CA ILE A 335 -19.41 -4.84 1.74
C ILE A 335 -20.84 -5.39 1.93
N PRO A 336 -21.91 -4.67 1.58
CA PRO A 336 -23.26 -5.23 1.59
C PRO A 336 -23.40 -6.34 0.55
N ARG A 337 -24.18 -7.38 0.86
CA ARG A 337 -24.60 -8.46 -0.07
C ARG A 337 -23.49 -9.43 -0.53
N VAL A 338 -22.27 -8.96 -0.81
CA VAL A 338 -21.17 -9.82 -1.30
C VAL A 338 -20.29 -10.25 -0.13
N ARG A 339 -19.69 -9.31 0.59
CA ARG A 339 -18.77 -9.64 1.69
C ARG A 339 -19.53 -9.98 2.98
N MET A 340 -20.53 -9.17 3.31
CA MET A 340 -21.38 -9.34 4.49
C MET A 340 -22.86 -9.31 4.09
N PRO A 341 -23.45 -10.46 3.72
CA PRO A 341 -24.83 -10.52 3.20
C PRO A 341 -25.92 -10.05 4.17
N HIS A 342 -25.65 -10.00 5.47
CA HIS A 342 -26.57 -9.48 6.50
C HIS A 342 -26.54 -7.95 6.61
N ILE A 343 -25.64 -7.27 5.89
CA ILE A 343 -25.57 -5.81 5.85
C ILE A 343 -26.47 -5.28 4.73
N ARG A 344 -27.38 -4.37 5.11
CA ARG A 344 -28.31 -3.68 4.22
C ARG A 344 -27.63 -2.60 3.40
N GLN A 345 -26.87 -1.75 4.09
CA GLN A 345 -26.22 -0.56 3.55
C GLN A 345 -25.09 -0.12 4.49
N ILE A 346 -24.21 0.74 3.97
CA ILE A 346 -23.25 1.48 4.78
C ILE A 346 -23.91 2.79 5.20
N LYS A 347 -23.97 3.04 6.50
CA LYS A 347 -24.59 4.24 7.09
C LYS A 347 -23.63 5.42 7.11
N ALA A 348 -22.36 5.17 7.43
CA ALA A 348 -21.36 6.21 7.57
C ALA A 348 -19.95 5.68 7.31
N LEU A 349 -19.07 6.59 6.88
CA LEU A 349 -17.63 6.40 6.82
C LEU A 349 -17.00 7.18 7.98
N VAL A 350 -16.21 6.51 8.80
CA VAL A 350 -15.51 7.13 9.93
C VAL A 350 -14.05 7.32 9.58
N VAL A 351 -13.54 8.53 9.80
CA VAL A 351 -12.13 8.89 9.59
C VAL A 351 -11.54 9.53 10.86
N GLY A 352 -10.23 9.39 11.02
CA GLY A 352 -9.48 9.94 12.15
C GLY A 352 -8.91 11.34 11.93
N ASP A 353 -9.56 12.15 11.08
CA ASP A 353 -9.11 13.51 10.76
C ASP A 353 -9.18 14.39 12.03
N LEU A 354 -8.16 15.24 12.26
CA LEU A 354 -8.04 16.04 13.48
C LEU A 354 -8.42 17.51 13.22
N HIS A 355 -7.71 18.25 12.38
CA HIS A 355 -8.03 19.68 12.14
C HIS A 355 -7.80 20.21 10.73
N LEU A 356 -7.19 19.45 9.81
CA LEU A 356 -6.91 19.93 8.45
C LEU A 356 -8.16 20.07 7.57
N GLN A 357 -8.61 21.31 7.39
CA GLN A 357 -9.86 21.63 6.68
C GLN A 357 -9.92 21.08 5.25
N ASP A 358 -8.85 21.26 4.48
CA ASP A 358 -8.81 20.86 3.07
C ASP A 358 -8.99 19.34 2.90
N VAL A 359 -8.45 18.56 3.85
CA VAL A 359 -8.54 17.09 3.86
C VAL A 359 -9.98 16.67 4.15
N HIS A 360 -10.57 17.26 5.19
CA HIS A 360 -11.95 17.00 5.57
C HIS A 360 -12.91 17.34 4.44
N ASP A 361 -12.77 18.52 3.83
CA ASP A 361 -13.63 18.98 2.73
C ASP A 361 -13.48 18.09 1.50
N TRP A 362 -12.26 17.67 1.17
CA TRP A 362 -12.03 16.71 0.10
C TRP A 362 -12.75 15.39 0.35
N ARG A 363 -12.71 14.83 1.57
CA ARG A 363 -13.39 13.56 1.88
C ARG A 363 -14.91 13.66 1.73
N VAL A 364 -15.48 14.74 2.25
CA VAL A 364 -16.92 15.03 2.13
C VAL A 364 -17.32 15.14 0.65
N ALA A 365 -16.50 15.80 -0.16
CA ALA A 365 -16.72 15.92 -1.60
C ALA A 365 -16.48 14.60 -2.37
N ALA A 366 -15.54 13.77 -1.92
CA ALA A 366 -15.16 12.52 -2.59
C ALA A 366 -16.17 11.39 -2.36
N PHE A 367 -16.93 11.42 -1.26
CA PHE A 367 -17.87 10.35 -0.88
C PHE A 367 -19.24 10.91 -0.49
N PRO A 368 -19.91 11.67 -1.39
CA PRO A 368 -21.15 12.38 -1.07
C PRO A 368 -22.34 11.42 -0.78
N GLU A 369 -22.23 10.15 -1.15
CA GLU A 369 -23.23 9.13 -0.90
C GLU A 369 -23.27 8.67 0.57
N TYR A 370 -22.24 8.97 1.34
CA TYR A 370 -22.07 8.50 2.72
C TYR A 370 -21.96 9.67 3.70
N GLU A 371 -22.49 9.47 4.92
CA GLU A 371 -22.22 10.37 6.03
C GLU A 371 -20.75 10.23 6.45
N ILE A 372 -19.96 11.29 6.34
CA ILE A 372 -18.59 11.33 6.89
C ILE A 372 -18.65 11.69 8.37
N ARG A 373 -18.08 10.84 9.21
CA ARG A 373 -17.95 11.05 10.65
C ARG A 373 -16.48 11.21 11.01
N SER A 374 -16.15 12.33 11.64
CA SER A 374 -14.80 12.64 12.11
C SER A 374 -14.84 12.87 13.62
N PRO A 375 -14.81 11.80 14.46
CA PRO A 375 -15.01 11.92 15.91
C PRO A 375 -13.96 12.77 16.63
N LEU A 376 -12.81 12.96 15.98
CA LEU A 376 -11.67 13.69 16.53
C LEU A 376 -11.63 15.16 16.07
N TRP A 377 -12.55 15.55 15.18
CA TRP A 377 -12.52 16.83 14.48
C TRP A 377 -12.52 18.03 15.45
N ARG A 378 -11.47 18.85 15.36
CA ARG A 378 -11.24 20.07 16.13
C ARG A 378 -11.27 19.87 17.64
N ARG A 379 -11.01 18.64 18.12
CA ARG A 379 -10.81 18.39 19.54
C ARG A 379 -9.41 18.82 19.96
N ASP A 380 -9.30 19.29 21.20
CA ASP A 380 -8.04 19.80 21.72
C ASP A 380 -7.04 18.65 21.93
N MET A 381 -5.84 18.78 21.37
CA MET A 381 -4.86 17.71 21.44
C MET A 381 -4.35 17.48 22.86
N HIS A 382 -4.09 18.55 23.61
CA HIS A 382 -3.39 18.47 24.89
C HIS A 382 -4.31 18.17 26.07
N SER A 383 -5.50 18.77 26.08
CA SER A 383 -6.47 18.64 27.18
C SER A 383 -7.47 17.50 26.97
N ASP A 384 -7.57 16.93 25.77
CA ASP A 384 -8.53 15.87 25.45
C ASP A 384 -7.86 14.66 24.78
N LEU A 385 -7.35 14.79 23.57
CA LEU A 385 -6.92 13.62 22.77
C LEU A 385 -5.72 12.86 23.37
N LEU A 386 -4.68 13.55 23.84
CA LEU A 386 -3.51 12.92 24.45
C LEU A 386 -3.83 12.22 25.79
N PRO A 387 -4.54 12.86 26.75
CA PRO A 387 -5.00 12.17 27.96
C PRO A 387 -5.90 10.96 27.65
N ARG A 388 -6.79 11.09 26.66
CA ARG A 388 -7.65 9.99 26.21
C ARG A 388 -6.80 8.86 25.65
N LEU A 389 -5.84 9.14 24.77
CA LEU A 389 -4.94 8.14 24.21
C LEU A 389 -4.18 7.37 25.30
N GLY A 390 -3.63 8.07 26.30
CA GLY A 390 -2.97 7.44 27.45
C GLY A 390 -3.91 6.50 28.21
N THR A 391 -5.11 6.97 28.54
CA THR A 391 -6.14 6.17 29.21
C THR A 391 -6.52 4.91 28.42
N LEU A 392 -6.63 5.02 27.09
CA LEU A 392 -6.94 3.89 26.21
C LEU A 392 -5.79 2.89 26.13
N CYS A 393 -4.54 3.37 26.09
CA CYS A 393 -3.36 2.52 26.11
C CYS A 393 -3.30 1.68 27.38
N ASP A 394 -3.53 2.30 28.55
CA ASP A 394 -3.58 1.60 29.83
C ASP A 394 -4.75 0.60 29.89
N LYS A 395 -5.96 1.05 29.49
CA LYS A 395 -7.18 0.23 29.56
C LYS A 395 -7.11 -1.01 28.68
N TYR A 396 -6.54 -0.91 27.49
CA TYR A 396 -6.53 -1.97 26.49
C TYR A 396 -5.18 -2.66 26.33
N ASN A 397 -4.23 -2.40 27.24
CA ASN A 397 -2.85 -2.90 27.17
C ASN A 397 -2.25 -2.67 25.78
N ALA A 398 -2.40 -1.45 25.26
CA ALA A 398 -1.94 -1.06 23.95
C ALA A 398 -0.68 -0.19 24.06
N THR A 399 0.25 -0.35 23.12
CA THR A 399 1.45 0.47 22.99
C THR A 399 1.44 1.18 21.64
N VAL A 400 1.70 2.48 21.64
CA VAL A 400 1.87 3.27 20.41
C VAL A 400 3.36 3.43 20.14
N ARG A 401 3.80 3.16 18.91
CA ARG A 401 5.19 3.35 18.47
C ARG A 401 5.25 4.18 17.21
N TYR A 402 6.37 4.87 16.98
CA TYR A 402 6.60 5.55 15.71
C TYR A 402 6.78 4.52 14.59
N SER A 403 6.05 4.69 13.47
CA SER A 403 6.14 3.80 12.30
C SER A 403 6.83 4.46 11.10
N ALA A 404 6.80 5.78 11.04
CA ALA A 404 7.53 6.60 10.08
C ALA A 404 7.89 7.93 10.74
N VAL A 405 9.08 8.46 10.47
CA VAL A 405 9.57 9.71 11.05
C VAL A 405 10.26 10.56 9.98
N ASP A 406 9.77 11.78 9.75
CA ASP A 406 10.42 12.74 8.86
C ASP A 406 11.71 13.27 9.50
N ARG A 407 12.86 12.92 8.90
CA ARG A 407 14.19 13.24 9.43
C ARG A 407 14.56 14.71 9.34
N ASP A 408 13.88 15.48 8.49
CA ASP A 408 14.11 16.92 8.37
C ASP A 408 13.32 17.72 9.42
N ARG A 409 12.23 17.14 9.94
CA ARG A 409 11.29 17.80 10.87
C ARG A 409 11.36 17.29 12.31
N MET A 410 11.87 16.07 12.51
CA MET A 410 11.92 15.41 13.82
C MET A 410 13.36 15.25 14.33
N PRO A 411 13.57 15.31 15.66
CA PRO A 411 14.91 15.21 16.24
C PRO A 411 15.50 13.79 16.05
N PRO A 412 16.84 13.66 15.92
CA PRO A 412 17.50 12.35 15.75
C PRO A 412 17.30 11.37 16.92
N SER A 413 16.88 11.88 18.08
CA SER A 413 16.56 11.09 19.27
C SER A 413 15.25 10.30 19.16
N ILE A 414 14.40 10.61 18.17
CA ILE A 414 13.17 9.87 17.90
C ILE A 414 13.38 9.02 16.65
N GLN A 415 13.17 7.71 16.77
CA GLN A 415 13.36 6.75 15.69
C GLN A 415 12.13 5.88 15.49
N GLU A 416 12.02 5.32 14.28
CA GLU A 416 11.01 4.30 13.99
C GLU A 416 11.19 3.11 14.95
N GLY A 417 10.08 2.62 15.50
CA GLY A 417 10.05 1.58 16.51
C GLY A 417 10.07 2.09 17.96
N ASP A 418 10.49 3.33 18.22
CA ASP A 418 10.43 3.92 19.55
C ASP A 418 9.00 4.07 20.05
N THR A 419 8.79 3.95 21.36
CA THR A 419 7.49 4.24 21.97
C THR A 419 7.15 5.72 21.77
N TYR A 420 5.93 6.00 21.32
CA TYR A 420 5.44 7.35 21.15
C TYR A 420 5.31 8.04 22.51
N ASP A 421 6.04 9.14 22.68
CA ASP A 421 6.00 9.99 23.86
C ASP A 421 5.73 11.45 23.44
N PRO A 422 4.53 11.99 23.73
CA PRO A 422 4.19 13.35 23.34
C PRO A 422 5.08 14.42 24.00
N THR A 423 5.75 14.11 25.11
CA THR A 423 6.64 15.06 25.80
C THR A 423 7.98 15.25 25.10
N LEU A 424 8.36 14.32 24.21
CA LEU A 424 9.59 14.38 23.42
C LEU A 424 9.37 15.06 22.06
N VAL A 425 8.12 15.31 21.67
CA VAL A 425 7.81 15.99 20.41
C VAL A 425 8.14 17.48 20.53
N PRO A 426 8.91 18.08 19.60
CA PRO A 426 9.23 19.50 19.65
C PRO A 426 7.97 20.37 19.63
N ALA A 427 7.96 21.48 20.37
CA ALA A 427 6.83 22.40 20.41
C ALA A 427 6.49 23.06 19.06
N THR A 428 7.40 22.99 18.08
CA THR A 428 7.20 23.48 16.70
C THR A 428 6.55 22.45 15.78
N VAL A 429 6.38 21.23 16.24
CA VAL A 429 5.79 20.10 15.52
C VAL A 429 4.38 19.85 16.06
N ASP A 430 3.46 19.49 15.18
CA ASP A 430 2.15 19.02 15.61
C ASP A 430 2.32 17.78 16.50
N VAL A 431 1.86 17.85 17.75
CA VAL A 431 2.06 16.77 18.73
C VAL A 431 1.35 15.48 18.30
N MET A 432 0.34 15.55 17.44
CA MET A 432 -0.32 14.40 16.84
C MET A 432 0.23 14.07 15.45
N GLY A 433 1.20 14.80 14.92
CA GLY A 433 1.87 14.53 13.64
C GLY A 433 0.96 14.68 12.43
N GLU A 434 -0.10 15.51 12.51
CA GLU A 434 -1.09 15.62 11.43
C GLU A 434 -0.50 16.21 10.14
N ASN A 435 0.59 16.98 10.22
CA ASN A 435 1.24 17.54 9.03
C ASN A 435 2.29 16.59 8.44
N GLY A 436 2.27 15.30 8.78
CA GLY A 436 3.18 14.29 8.23
C GLY A 436 4.57 14.25 8.86
N GLU A 437 4.78 14.88 10.02
CA GLU A 437 6.06 14.83 10.74
C GLU A 437 6.43 13.41 11.17
N PHE A 438 5.42 12.64 11.55
CA PHE A 438 5.58 11.24 11.89
C PHE A 438 4.24 10.50 11.78
N HIS A 439 4.34 9.18 11.69
CA HIS A 439 3.20 8.28 11.81
C HIS A 439 3.43 7.30 12.96
N THR A 440 2.34 6.70 13.43
CA THR A 440 2.40 5.74 14.52
C THR A 440 1.69 4.44 14.18
N VAL A 441 2.08 3.39 14.89
CA VAL A 441 1.45 2.07 14.88
C VAL A 441 1.05 1.67 16.29
N VAL A 442 -0.12 1.05 16.42
CA VAL A 442 -0.65 0.54 17.69
C VAL A 442 -0.39 -0.97 17.78
N HIS A 443 0.17 -1.42 18.90
CA HIS A 443 0.31 -2.83 19.23
C HIS A 443 -0.60 -3.15 20.41
N PHE A 444 -1.43 -4.18 20.28
CA PHE A 444 -2.20 -4.74 21.40
C PHE A 444 -1.40 -5.87 22.04
N GLY A 445 -1.23 -5.83 23.36
CA GLY A 445 -0.48 -6.83 24.12
C GLY A 445 -1.26 -8.08 24.51
#